data_AF-A0A257RVK4-F1
#
_entry.id   AF-A0A257RVK4-F1
#
_cell.length_a   1.000
_cell.length_b   1.000
_cell.length_c   1.000
_cell.angle_alpha   90.00
_cell.angle_beta   90.00
_cell.angle_gamma   90.00
#
_symmetry.space_group_name_H-M   'P 1'
#
loop_
_entity.id
_entity.type
_entity.pdbx_description
1 polymer ?
#
loop_
_entity_poly.entity_id
_entity_poly.type
_entity_poly.pdbx_seq_one_letter_code
_entity_poly.pdbx_strand_id
1 'polypeptide(L)'
;MDKQIRHEATSTDIAAAERVLGIEQTAPERALIAHAIAAQIDLARTRRAVTLDDDLAPACVFEPRLPGFDMPDPGPLILPRPTLPFPGADDEAIAFAPASSQAAWIRAGELSAVRLTGICLERIARLDPTLGAFARLSPSALDEAAALDRRAARGDWAGPLHGVPWACKDLIDTAGIVTDWGAEPFRDRLPPGDAVVVRRLRAAGAVLLGKTVVGALGYGDVWHGGRTRNPWNPDEGASGSSSGSAAAVAAGLCGFALGTETLGSIVAPAARCGAVGLRPSFGRIARTGVMPLCPSLDRIGPLCRDIADTALVLAALNGADPGDPS
;
A
#
# COMPACT_ATOMS: atom_id res chain seq x y z
N MET A 1 2.80 -27.90 -25.98
CA MET A 1 4.08 -28.47 -26.44
C MET A 1 4.62 -29.33 -25.31
N ASP A 2 4.29 -30.62 -25.34
CA ASP A 2 4.49 -31.56 -24.24
C ASP A 2 5.95 -32.01 -24.18
N LYS A 3 6.81 -31.23 -23.51
CA LYS A 3 8.19 -31.64 -23.24
C LYS A 3 8.15 -32.63 -22.08
N GLN A 4 8.09 -33.92 -22.38
CA GLN A 4 8.32 -34.98 -21.41
C GLN A 4 9.69 -34.79 -20.74
N ILE A 5 9.70 -34.82 -19.41
CA ILE A 5 10.93 -34.91 -18.62
C ILE A 5 11.55 -36.27 -18.92
N ARG A 6 12.75 -36.27 -19.51
CA ARG A 6 13.43 -37.48 -19.98
C ARG A 6 14.30 -38.16 -18.91
N HIS A 7 14.39 -37.58 -17.71
CA HIS A 7 15.30 -38.04 -16.65
C HIS A 7 14.77 -37.69 -15.27
N GLU A 8 14.71 -38.67 -14.37
CA GLU A 8 14.45 -38.46 -12.94
C GLU A 8 15.74 -38.02 -12.25
N ALA A 9 15.67 -37.03 -11.36
CA ALA A 9 16.83 -36.56 -10.63
C ALA A 9 17.32 -37.64 -9.65
N THR A 10 18.59 -38.03 -9.79
CA THR A 10 19.25 -39.01 -8.94
C THR A 10 20.20 -38.34 -7.96
N SER A 11 20.63 -39.06 -6.92
CA SER A 11 21.68 -38.57 -6.00
C SER A 11 22.99 -38.21 -6.73
N THR A 12 23.25 -38.83 -7.88
CA THR A 12 24.41 -38.52 -8.73
C THR A 12 24.25 -37.15 -9.39
N ASP A 13 23.05 -36.80 -9.83
CA ASP A 13 22.75 -35.49 -10.41
C ASP A 13 22.88 -34.39 -9.34
N ILE A 14 22.42 -34.67 -8.11
CA ILE A 14 22.59 -33.74 -6.98
C ILE A 14 24.08 -33.53 -6.66
N ALA A 15 24.87 -34.60 -6.59
CA ALA A 15 26.32 -34.51 -6.38
C ALA A 15 27.06 -33.78 -7.52
N ALA A 16 26.54 -33.81 -8.76
CA ALA A 16 27.08 -33.02 -9.85
C ALA A 16 26.74 -31.53 -9.72
N ALA A 17 25.51 -31.20 -9.30
CA ALA A 17 25.05 -29.84 -9.10
C ALA A 17 25.70 -29.14 -7.88
N GLU A 18 25.95 -29.89 -6.80
CA GLU A 18 26.67 -29.46 -5.59
C GLU A 18 28.00 -28.78 -5.91
N ARG A 19 28.76 -29.35 -6.86
CA ARG A 19 30.05 -28.80 -7.30
C ARG A 19 29.93 -27.42 -7.95
N VAL A 20 28.81 -27.16 -8.63
CA VAL A 20 28.54 -25.86 -9.26
C VAL A 20 28.11 -24.83 -8.22
N LEU A 21 27.36 -25.27 -7.21
CA LEU A 21 26.82 -24.42 -6.15
C LEU A 21 27.79 -24.18 -4.99
N GLY A 22 28.91 -24.92 -4.93
CA GLY A 22 29.92 -24.78 -3.88
C GLY A 22 29.44 -25.26 -2.52
N ILE A 23 28.55 -26.26 -2.50
CA ILE A 23 28.00 -26.87 -1.29
C ILE A 23 28.29 -28.36 -1.27
N GLU A 24 28.35 -28.97 -0.09
CA GLU A 24 28.49 -30.42 0.06
C GLU A 24 27.31 -30.96 0.88
N GLN A 25 26.70 -32.03 0.41
CA GLN A 25 25.66 -32.76 1.14
C GLN A 25 26.12 -34.19 1.42
N THR A 26 25.62 -34.76 2.50
CA THR A 26 25.81 -36.18 2.82
C THR A 26 24.98 -37.06 1.87
N ALA A 27 25.31 -38.36 1.81
CA ALA A 27 24.54 -39.29 0.98
C ALA A 27 23.04 -39.37 1.35
N PRO A 28 22.64 -39.37 2.64
CA PRO A 28 21.23 -39.27 3.03
C PRO A 28 20.55 -37.97 2.58
N GLU A 29 21.22 -36.83 2.69
CA GLU A 29 20.68 -35.53 2.25
C GLU A 29 20.46 -35.50 0.73
N ARG A 30 21.41 -36.03 -0.05
CA ARG A 30 21.26 -36.18 -1.52
C ARG A 30 20.06 -37.04 -1.90
N ALA A 31 19.87 -38.16 -1.21
CA ALA A 31 18.74 -39.05 -1.46
C ALA A 31 17.41 -38.35 -1.12
N LEU A 32 17.37 -37.57 -0.04
CA LEU A 32 16.20 -36.80 0.36
C LEU A 32 15.88 -35.67 -0.65
N ILE A 33 16.91 -34.98 -1.16
CA ILE A 33 16.75 -33.95 -2.21
C ILE A 33 16.23 -34.57 -3.51
N ALA A 34 16.80 -35.69 -3.95
CA ALA A 34 16.35 -36.41 -5.15
C ALA A 34 14.87 -36.82 -5.02
N HIS A 35 14.48 -37.36 -3.87
CA HIS A 35 13.09 -37.70 -3.58
C HIS A 35 12.17 -36.48 -3.58
N ALA A 36 12.59 -35.38 -2.96
CA ALA A 36 11.82 -34.14 -2.94
C ALA A 36 11.60 -33.58 -4.35
N ILE A 37 12.62 -33.62 -5.22
CA ILE A 37 12.50 -33.19 -6.61
C ILE A 37 11.50 -34.07 -7.38
N ALA A 38 11.57 -35.39 -7.20
CA ALA A 38 10.60 -36.31 -7.81
C ALA A 38 9.16 -35.99 -7.37
N ALA A 39 8.94 -35.77 -6.06
CA ALA A 39 7.64 -35.39 -5.52
C ALA A 39 7.14 -34.04 -6.08
N GLN A 40 8.02 -33.06 -6.28
CA GLN A 40 7.66 -31.77 -6.91
C GLN A 40 7.29 -31.93 -8.38
N ILE A 41 7.99 -32.81 -9.12
CA ILE A 41 7.66 -33.12 -10.52
C ILE A 41 6.28 -33.76 -10.61
N ASP A 42 5.97 -34.72 -9.75
CA ASP A 42 4.65 -35.38 -9.75
C ASP A 42 3.53 -34.43 -9.34
N LEU A 43 3.78 -33.53 -8.37
CA LEU A 43 2.84 -32.47 -8.02
C LEU A 43 2.60 -31.52 -9.22
N ALA A 44 3.66 -31.16 -9.96
CA ALA A 44 3.54 -30.33 -11.16
C ALA A 44 2.77 -31.04 -12.28
N ARG A 45 2.98 -32.35 -12.48
CA ARG A 45 2.20 -33.18 -13.42
C ARG A 45 0.72 -33.19 -13.04
N THR A 46 0.43 -33.47 -11.77
CA THR A 46 -0.94 -33.51 -11.24
C THR A 46 -1.65 -32.17 -11.46
N ARG A 47 -0.97 -31.05 -11.19
CA ARG A 47 -1.51 -29.70 -11.43
C ARG A 47 -1.74 -29.41 -12.92
N ARG A 48 -0.85 -29.82 -13.81
CA ARG A 48 -1.01 -29.64 -15.26
C ARG A 48 -2.11 -30.50 -15.88
N ALA A 49 -2.44 -31.62 -15.25
CA ALA A 49 -3.56 -32.46 -15.66
C ALA A 49 -4.92 -31.84 -15.32
N VAL A 50 -4.96 -30.82 -14.44
CA VAL A 50 -6.17 -30.05 -14.19
C VAL A 50 -6.41 -29.10 -15.37
N THR A 51 -7.49 -29.32 -16.10
CA THR A 51 -8.01 -28.36 -17.08
C THR A 51 -8.80 -27.30 -16.33
N LEU A 52 -8.43 -26.04 -16.52
CA LEU A 52 -9.15 -24.87 -16.03
C LEU A 52 -9.75 -24.17 -17.24
N ASP A 53 -11.00 -23.73 -17.15
CA ASP A 53 -11.61 -22.95 -18.21
C ASP A 53 -10.91 -21.59 -18.34
N ASP A 54 -10.85 -21.03 -19.55
CA ASP A 54 -10.16 -19.75 -19.82
C ASP A 54 -10.83 -18.56 -19.10
N ASP A 55 -12.11 -18.69 -18.76
CA ASP A 55 -12.90 -17.73 -17.98
C ASP A 55 -12.95 -18.05 -16.48
N LEU A 56 -12.32 -19.16 -16.05
CA LEU A 56 -12.22 -19.50 -14.64
C LEU A 56 -11.36 -18.44 -13.94
N ALA A 57 -12.02 -17.62 -13.13
CA ALA A 57 -11.34 -16.64 -12.30
C ALA A 57 -10.29 -17.35 -11.43
N PRO A 58 -9.07 -16.79 -11.31
CA PRO A 58 -8.07 -17.37 -10.41
C PRO A 58 -8.66 -17.44 -9.00
N ALA A 59 -8.19 -18.40 -8.19
CA ALA A 59 -8.59 -18.50 -6.79
C ALA A 59 -8.27 -17.18 -6.07
N CYS A 60 -9.29 -16.33 -5.95
CA CYS A 60 -9.22 -15.05 -5.26
C CYS A 60 -9.59 -15.20 -3.79
N VAL A 61 -10.20 -16.31 -3.38
CA VAL A 61 -10.49 -16.60 -1.98
C VAL A 61 -9.35 -17.43 -1.42
N PHE A 62 -8.66 -16.90 -0.41
CA PHE A 62 -7.74 -17.68 0.41
C PHE A 62 -8.39 -17.93 1.77
N GLU A 63 -8.87 -19.17 1.98
CA GLU A 63 -9.44 -19.60 3.25
C GLU A 63 -8.41 -20.46 4.01
N PRO A 64 -7.55 -19.87 4.85
CA PRO A 64 -6.55 -20.63 5.60
C PRO A 64 -7.12 -21.32 6.84
N ARG A 65 -8.39 -21.07 7.22
CA ARG A 65 -8.97 -21.67 8.42
C ARG A 65 -9.18 -23.15 8.20
N LEU A 66 -8.83 -23.94 9.21
CA LEU A 66 -9.21 -25.36 9.23
C LEU A 66 -10.74 -25.47 9.35
N PRO A 67 -11.36 -26.52 8.79
CA PRO A 67 -12.77 -26.78 8.99
C PRO A 67 -13.14 -26.75 10.48
N GLY A 68 -14.11 -25.91 10.85
CA GLY A 68 -14.55 -25.73 12.24
C GLY A 68 -13.64 -24.86 13.11
N PHE A 69 -12.63 -24.19 12.55
CA PHE A 69 -11.78 -23.26 13.27
C PHE A 69 -12.33 -21.84 13.21
N ASP A 70 -12.89 -21.39 14.33
CA ASP A 70 -13.29 -20.00 14.51
C ASP A 70 -12.07 -19.13 14.81
N MET A 71 -11.92 -18.03 14.06
CA MET A 71 -10.83 -17.10 14.33
C MET A 71 -11.08 -16.41 15.68
N PRO A 72 -10.07 -16.33 16.56
CA PRO A 72 -10.21 -15.60 17.80
C PRO A 72 -10.51 -14.13 17.52
N ASP A 73 -11.39 -13.54 18.32
CA ASP A 73 -11.61 -12.09 18.32
C ASP A 73 -10.27 -11.42 18.69
N PRO A 74 -9.66 -10.62 17.78
CA PRO A 74 -8.40 -9.95 18.06
C PRO A 74 -8.52 -8.90 19.18
N GLY A 75 -9.73 -8.59 19.65
CA GLY A 75 -9.99 -7.55 20.63
C GLY A 75 -9.83 -6.15 20.03
N PRO A 76 -9.93 -5.11 20.87
CA PRO A 76 -9.82 -3.73 20.40
C PRO A 76 -8.39 -3.41 19.97
N LEU A 77 -8.26 -2.55 18.95
CA LEU A 77 -6.96 -1.97 18.58
C LEU A 77 -6.41 -1.17 19.76
N ILE A 78 -5.24 -1.59 20.27
CA ILE A 78 -4.51 -0.85 21.29
C ILE A 78 -3.52 0.06 20.58
N LEU A 79 -3.82 1.35 20.59
CA LEU A 79 -2.90 2.35 20.03
C LEU A 79 -1.87 2.75 21.07
N PRO A 80 -0.58 2.83 20.68
CA PRO A 80 0.41 3.42 21.55
C PRO A 80 0.03 4.86 21.86
N ARG A 81 0.21 5.27 23.12
CA ARG A 81 0.05 6.67 23.48
C ARG A 81 1.19 7.44 22.80
N PRO A 82 0.89 8.45 21.96
CA PRO A 82 1.94 9.24 21.35
C PRO A 82 2.77 9.92 22.44
N THR A 83 4.08 9.80 22.29
CA THR A 83 5.08 10.23 23.28
C THR A 83 5.66 11.60 22.97
N LEU A 84 5.44 12.11 21.75
CA LEU A 84 6.02 13.37 21.31
C LEU A 84 5.22 14.56 21.86
N PRO A 85 5.89 15.52 22.54
CA PRO A 85 5.24 16.77 22.93
C PRO A 85 4.89 17.58 21.69
N PHE A 86 3.84 18.38 21.77
CA PHE A 86 3.45 19.27 20.68
C PHE A 86 4.55 20.31 20.42
N PRO A 87 5.07 20.43 19.18
CA PRO A 87 6.20 21.32 18.86
C PRO A 87 5.81 22.81 18.70
N GLY A 88 4.55 23.17 18.98
CA GLY A 88 4.10 24.57 18.96
C GLY A 88 4.04 25.15 17.55
N ALA A 89 4.91 26.13 17.26
CA ALA A 89 4.94 26.86 16.00
C ALA A 89 5.88 26.24 14.93
N ASP A 90 6.60 25.17 15.26
CA ASP A 90 7.51 24.50 14.31
C ASP A 90 6.72 23.59 13.35
N ASP A 91 6.29 24.18 12.24
CA ASP A 91 5.51 23.48 11.21
C ASP A 91 6.29 22.35 10.52
N GLU A 92 7.62 22.43 10.47
CA GLU A 92 8.48 21.38 9.90
C GLU A 92 8.45 20.15 10.81
N ALA A 93 8.60 20.34 12.12
CA ALA A 93 8.46 19.27 13.11
C ALA A 93 7.04 18.66 13.11
N ILE A 94 5.99 19.48 12.95
CA ILE A 94 4.61 18.98 12.83
C ILE A 94 4.47 18.09 11.60
N ALA A 95 4.96 18.54 10.43
CA ALA A 95 4.83 17.82 9.17
C ALA A 95 5.54 16.46 9.18
N PHE A 96 6.70 16.37 9.82
CA PHE A 96 7.48 15.14 9.93
C PHE A 96 7.07 14.21 11.06
N ALA A 97 6.25 14.66 12.01
CA ALA A 97 5.76 13.82 13.10
C ALA A 97 4.99 12.58 12.58
N PRO A 98 5.00 11.46 13.33
CA PRO A 98 4.10 10.34 13.08
C PRO A 98 2.63 10.78 13.03
N ALA A 99 1.84 10.15 12.18
CA ALA A 99 0.41 10.41 12.02
C ALA A 99 -0.35 10.22 13.34
N SER A 100 0.03 9.24 14.14
CA SER A 100 -0.50 9.01 15.49
C SER A 100 -0.27 10.19 16.45
N SER A 101 0.91 10.83 16.39
CA SER A 101 1.20 12.04 17.16
C SER A 101 0.39 13.24 16.66
N GLN A 102 0.31 13.42 15.34
CA GLN A 102 -0.51 14.46 14.70
C GLN A 102 -1.98 14.36 15.14
N ALA A 103 -2.57 13.16 15.07
CA ALA A 103 -3.94 12.92 15.51
C ALA A 103 -4.15 13.21 17.01
N ALA A 104 -3.16 12.91 17.85
CA ALA A 104 -3.29 13.15 19.28
C ALA A 104 -3.16 14.63 19.66
N TRP A 105 -2.31 15.40 18.99
CA TRP A 105 -2.27 16.85 19.17
C TRP A 105 -3.59 17.50 18.72
N ILE A 106 -4.21 16.97 17.66
CA ILE A 106 -5.56 17.40 17.26
C ILE A 106 -6.57 17.06 18.36
N ARG A 107 -6.54 15.83 18.86
CA ARG A 107 -7.42 15.40 19.96
C ARG A 107 -7.25 16.21 21.25
N ALA A 108 -6.03 16.66 21.53
CA ALA A 108 -5.71 17.49 22.68
C ALA A 108 -6.12 18.97 22.49
N GLY A 109 -6.50 19.37 21.28
CA GLY A 109 -6.80 20.77 20.93
C GLY A 109 -5.55 21.65 20.76
N GLU A 110 -4.37 21.03 20.68
CA GLU A 110 -3.08 21.72 20.48
C GLU A 110 -2.85 22.05 18.99
N LEU A 111 -3.42 21.24 18.10
CA LEU A 111 -3.37 21.38 16.65
C LEU A 111 -4.79 21.31 16.08
N SER A 112 -5.07 22.03 15.00
CA SER A 112 -6.33 21.87 14.25
C SER A 112 -6.08 21.07 12.97
N ALA A 113 -7.10 20.35 12.49
CA ALA A 113 -7.04 19.65 11.21
C ALA A 113 -6.78 20.63 10.06
N VAL A 114 -7.39 21.83 10.11
CA VAL A 114 -7.15 22.89 9.12
C VAL A 114 -5.69 23.33 9.12
N ARG A 115 -5.08 23.56 10.29
CA ARG A 115 -3.67 23.96 10.37
C ARG A 115 -2.76 22.87 9.81
N LEU A 116 -2.95 21.61 10.22
CA LEU A 116 -2.14 20.50 9.74
C LEU A 116 -2.28 20.31 8.22
N THR A 117 -3.50 20.42 7.69
CA THR A 117 -3.76 20.35 6.24
C THR A 117 -3.08 21.51 5.51
N GLY A 118 -3.16 22.73 6.05
CA GLY A 118 -2.47 23.91 5.52
C GLY A 118 -0.96 23.72 5.42
N ILE A 119 -0.33 23.23 6.50
CA ILE A 119 1.10 22.91 6.52
C ILE A 119 1.45 21.93 5.40
N CYS A 120 0.70 20.83 5.25
CA CYS A 120 0.95 19.86 4.17
C CYS A 120 0.81 20.49 2.78
N LEU A 121 -0.23 21.30 2.53
CA LEU A 121 -0.46 21.95 1.23
C LEU A 121 0.62 22.98 0.89
N GLU A 122 1.08 23.77 1.86
CA GLU A 122 2.19 24.73 1.68
C GLU A 122 3.50 24.00 1.34
N ARG A 123 3.76 22.86 2.00
CA ARG A 123 4.92 22.03 1.70
C ARG A 123 4.84 21.41 0.31
N ILE A 124 3.66 20.93 -0.10
CA ILE A 124 3.42 20.43 -1.45
C ILE A 124 3.72 21.54 -2.46
N ALA A 125 3.16 22.73 -2.29
CA ALA A 125 3.42 23.85 -3.19
C ALA A 125 4.92 24.21 -3.30
N ARG A 126 5.68 24.07 -2.20
CA ARG A 126 7.12 24.35 -2.16
C ARG A 126 7.99 23.25 -2.77
N LEU A 127 7.67 21.97 -2.52
CA LEU A 127 8.57 20.84 -2.77
C LEU A 127 8.14 19.99 -3.98
N ASP A 128 6.85 19.87 -4.23
CA ASP A 128 6.32 19.02 -5.30
C ASP A 128 6.71 19.44 -6.72
N PRO A 129 6.93 20.74 -7.05
CA PRO A 129 7.47 21.12 -8.35
C PRO A 129 8.83 20.47 -8.67
N THR A 130 9.61 20.13 -7.64
CA THR A 130 10.85 19.37 -7.80
C THR A 130 10.59 17.86 -7.76
N LEU A 131 9.76 17.38 -6.83
CA LEU A 131 9.60 15.95 -6.58
C LEU A 131 8.68 15.24 -7.59
N GLY A 132 7.62 15.90 -8.07
CA GLY A 132 6.59 15.29 -8.90
C GLY A 132 5.89 14.12 -8.22
N ALA A 133 5.51 14.29 -6.95
CA ALA A 133 4.85 13.28 -6.13
C ALA A 133 3.32 13.34 -6.23
N PHE A 134 2.72 14.50 -6.47
CA PHE A 134 1.28 14.65 -6.67
C PHE A 134 0.91 14.79 -8.15
N ALA A 135 -0.09 14.02 -8.57
CA ALA A 135 -0.73 14.20 -9.87
C ALA A 135 -1.79 15.30 -9.79
N ARG A 136 -2.56 15.34 -8.69
CA ARG A 136 -3.66 16.30 -8.47
C ARG A 136 -3.85 16.57 -6.99
N LEU A 137 -4.27 17.78 -6.65
CA LEU A 137 -4.71 18.11 -5.29
C LEU A 137 -6.23 18.01 -5.17
N SER A 138 -6.69 17.63 -3.99
CA SER A 138 -8.10 17.64 -3.65
C SER A 138 -8.56 19.09 -3.49
N PRO A 139 -9.58 19.54 -4.24
CA PRO A 139 -10.10 20.89 -4.10
C PRO A 139 -10.82 21.10 -2.76
N SER A 140 -11.23 20.03 -2.08
CA SER A 140 -12.00 20.07 -0.83
C SER A 140 -11.16 19.82 0.42
N ALA A 141 -9.83 19.67 0.33
CA ALA A 141 -8.99 19.26 1.46
C ALA A 141 -9.17 20.16 2.71
N LEU A 142 -9.13 21.49 2.54
CA LEU A 142 -9.31 22.43 3.64
C LEU A 142 -10.76 22.46 4.16
N ASP A 143 -11.75 22.29 3.29
CA ASP A 143 -13.16 22.23 3.68
C ASP A 143 -13.48 20.97 4.48
N GLU A 144 -12.92 19.83 4.07
CA GLU A 144 -12.99 18.55 4.80
C GLU A 144 -12.34 18.69 6.19
N ALA A 145 -11.16 19.30 6.26
CA ALA A 145 -10.46 19.56 7.53
C ALA A 145 -11.28 20.47 8.45
N ALA A 146 -11.85 21.57 7.92
CA ALA A 146 -12.67 22.49 8.69
C ALA A 146 -13.96 21.82 9.19
N ALA A 147 -14.54 20.91 8.41
CA ALA A 147 -15.70 20.14 8.84
C ALA A 147 -15.36 19.20 10.01
N LEU A 148 -14.19 18.57 9.99
CA LEU A 148 -13.70 17.73 11.08
C LEU A 148 -13.42 18.55 12.35
N ASP A 149 -12.77 19.71 12.25
CA ASP A 149 -12.58 20.61 13.39
C ASP A 149 -13.93 21.01 14.03
N ARG A 150 -14.94 21.32 13.22
CA ARG A 150 -16.30 21.59 13.73
C ARG A 150 -16.93 20.40 14.44
N ARG A 151 -16.68 19.17 13.97
CA ARG A 151 -17.18 17.93 14.60
C ARG A 151 -16.47 17.70 15.94
N ALA A 152 -15.14 17.80 15.95
CA ALA A 152 -14.31 17.71 17.14
C ALA A 152 -14.74 18.71 18.24
N ALA A 153 -15.06 19.96 17.86
CA ALA A 153 -15.54 20.98 18.79
C ALA A 153 -16.88 20.63 19.47
N ARG A 154 -17.68 19.73 18.88
CA ARG A 154 -18.92 19.19 19.46
C ARG A 154 -18.72 17.84 20.17
N GLY A 155 -17.47 17.37 20.31
CA GLY A 155 -17.13 16.07 20.90
C GLY A 155 -17.32 14.88 19.96
N ASP A 156 -17.62 15.10 18.68
CA ASP A 156 -17.79 14.05 17.67
C ASP A 156 -16.44 13.72 17.01
N TRP A 157 -15.75 12.75 17.60
CA TRP A 157 -14.46 12.24 17.13
C TRP A 157 -14.66 11.01 16.25
N ALA A 158 -14.20 11.09 15.00
CA ALA A 158 -14.32 10.00 14.01
C ALA A 158 -13.39 8.81 14.29
N GLY A 159 -12.39 8.99 15.14
CA GLY A 159 -11.44 7.95 15.52
C GLY A 159 -9.99 8.43 15.52
N PRO A 160 -9.03 7.51 15.49
CA PRO A 160 -7.62 7.84 15.72
C PRO A 160 -6.88 8.41 14.50
N LEU A 161 -7.54 8.54 13.35
CA LEU A 161 -7.04 9.24 12.17
C LEU A 161 -7.73 10.60 11.97
N HIS A 162 -8.56 11.05 12.93
CA HIS A 162 -9.34 12.26 12.80
C HIS A 162 -8.44 13.49 12.55
N GLY A 163 -8.68 14.16 11.44
CA GLY A 163 -7.96 15.37 11.02
C GLY A 163 -6.59 15.12 10.38
N VAL A 164 -6.13 13.87 10.27
CA VAL A 164 -4.81 13.57 9.68
C VAL A 164 -4.88 13.64 8.14
N PRO A 165 -4.04 14.46 7.48
CA PRO A 165 -3.98 14.53 6.03
C PRO A 165 -3.34 13.29 5.41
N TRP A 166 -3.89 12.80 4.32
CA TRP A 166 -3.38 11.63 3.61
C TRP A 166 -3.38 11.79 2.09
N ALA A 167 -2.52 11.02 1.43
CA ALA A 167 -2.35 11.06 -0.01
C ALA A 167 -2.73 9.73 -0.67
N CYS A 168 -3.37 9.78 -1.85
CA CYS A 168 -4.03 8.62 -2.46
C CYS A 168 -3.41 8.26 -3.80
N LYS A 169 -2.79 7.08 -3.95
CA LYS A 169 -2.25 6.63 -5.24
C LYS A 169 -3.30 6.72 -6.35
N ASP A 170 -2.89 7.21 -7.52
CA ASP A 170 -3.79 7.47 -8.66
C ASP A 170 -4.28 6.21 -9.40
N LEU A 171 -4.36 5.06 -8.70
CA LEU A 171 -5.11 3.87 -9.11
C LEU A 171 -6.40 3.68 -8.32
N ILE A 172 -6.55 4.42 -7.23
CA ILE A 172 -7.65 4.27 -6.28
C ILE A 172 -8.71 5.31 -6.65
N ASP A 173 -9.91 4.89 -7.01
CA ASP A 173 -10.95 5.83 -7.44
C ASP A 173 -11.40 6.76 -6.32
N THR A 174 -11.64 8.02 -6.68
CA THR A 174 -12.11 9.06 -5.76
C THR A 174 -13.18 9.90 -6.45
N ALA A 175 -14.37 9.96 -5.87
CA ALA A 175 -15.47 10.74 -6.42
C ALA A 175 -15.08 12.22 -6.55
N GLY A 176 -15.32 12.79 -7.74
CA GLY A 176 -15.05 14.20 -8.01
C GLY A 176 -13.58 14.55 -8.24
N ILE A 177 -12.65 13.59 -8.20
CA ILE A 177 -11.23 13.81 -8.49
C ILE A 177 -10.79 12.84 -9.59
N VAL A 178 -10.24 13.38 -10.68
CA VAL A 178 -9.74 12.57 -11.80
C VAL A 178 -8.72 11.54 -11.28
N THR A 179 -8.89 10.31 -11.72
CA THR A 179 -8.02 9.17 -11.42
C THR A 179 -7.61 8.54 -12.75
N ASP A 180 -6.42 8.88 -13.24
CA ASP A 180 -5.96 8.66 -14.61
C ASP A 180 -4.97 7.50 -14.79
N TRP A 181 -4.66 6.81 -13.69
CA TRP A 181 -3.82 5.62 -13.70
C TRP A 181 -2.39 5.85 -14.23
N GLY A 182 -1.93 7.09 -14.27
CA GLY A 182 -0.61 7.47 -14.78
C GLY A 182 -0.44 7.21 -16.28
N ALA A 183 -1.51 6.92 -17.02
CA ALA A 183 -1.47 6.55 -18.43
C ALA A 183 -2.22 7.56 -19.33
N GLU A 184 -1.58 8.00 -20.42
CA GLU A 184 -2.10 9.02 -21.35
C GLU A 184 -3.55 8.77 -21.82
N PRO A 185 -3.98 7.54 -22.18
CA PRO A 185 -5.36 7.30 -22.63
C PRO A 185 -6.43 7.59 -21.58
N PHE A 186 -6.06 7.65 -20.30
CA PHE A 186 -6.97 7.83 -19.17
C PHE A 186 -6.82 9.20 -18.50
N ARG A 187 -6.05 10.12 -19.07
CA ARG A 187 -5.68 11.44 -18.48
C ARG A 187 -6.81 12.27 -17.89
N ASP A 188 -8.04 12.09 -18.36
CA ASP A 188 -9.23 12.82 -17.93
C ASP A 188 -10.32 11.90 -17.33
N ARG A 189 -9.94 10.67 -16.94
CA ARG A 189 -10.86 9.67 -16.40
C ARG A 189 -11.38 10.11 -15.02
N LEU A 190 -12.65 10.50 -14.97
CA LEU A 190 -13.37 10.74 -13.73
C LEU A 190 -14.09 9.45 -13.29
N PRO A 191 -13.78 8.88 -12.12
CA PRO A 191 -14.45 7.67 -11.66
C PRO A 191 -15.90 7.93 -11.23
N PRO A 192 -16.77 6.90 -11.27
CA PRO A 192 -18.19 7.04 -10.90
C PRO A 192 -18.41 7.22 -9.39
N GLY A 193 -17.40 6.98 -8.57
CA GLY A 193 -17.52 7.08 -7.11
C GLY A 193 -16.21 6.80 -6.38
N ASP A 194 -16.29 6.77 -5.05
CA ASP A 194 -15.17 6.44 -4.19
C ASP A 194 -14.89 4.93 -4.15
N ALA A 195 -13.61 4.56 -4.17
CA ALA A 195 -13.16 3.25 -3.73
C ALA A 195 -13.55 2.99 -2.26
N VAL A 196 -13.69 1.72 -1.89
CA VAL A 196 -14.00 1.32 -0.50
C VAL A 196 -13.01 1.92 0.49
N VAL A 197 -11.71 1.88 0.15
CA VAL A 197 -10.65 2.42 1.01
C VAL A 197 -10.76 3.93 1.23
N VAL A 198 -11.21 4.69 0.23
CA VAL A 198 -11.45 6.13 0.36
C VAL A 198 -12.62 6.38 1.31
N ARG A 199 -13.73 5.64 1.16
CA ARG A 199 -14.89 5.72 2.06
C ARG A 199 -14.51 5.40 3.50
N ARG A 200 -13.71 4.35 3.71
CA ARG A 200 -13.23 3.95 5.05
C ARG A 200 -12.35 5.03 5.69
N LEU A 201 -11.42 5.63 4.94
CA LEU A 201 -10.57 6.69 5.48
C LEU A 201 -11.34 7.99 5.76
N ARG A 202 -12.30 8.36 4.92
CA ARG A 202 -13.22 9.47 5.19
C ARG A 202 -14.06 9.21 6.46
N ALA A 203 -14.57 7.99 6.63
CA ALA A 203 -15.30 7.59 7.83
C ALA A 203 -14.42 7.63 9.08
N ALA A 204 -13.14 7.27 8.98
CA ALA A 204 -12.15 7.40 10.04
C ALA A 204 -11.72 8.85 10.33
N GLY A 205 -12.21 9.81 9.54
CA GLY A 205 -11.94 11.24 9.68
C GLY A 205 -10.59 11.69 9.12
N ALA A 206 -9.96 10.94 8.23
CA ALA A 206 -8.74 11.38 7.55
C ALA A 206 -9.06 12.38 6.42
N VAL A 207 -8.20 13.36 6.20
CA VAL A 207 -8.38 14.44 5.20
C VAL A 207 -7.64 14.08 3.91
N LEU A 208 -8.34 13.96 2.78
CA LEU A 208 -7.67 13.63 1.52
C LEU A 208 -7.00 14.88 0.91
N LEU A 209 -5.66 14.86 0.81
CA LEU A 209 -4.89 15.92 0.16
C LEU A 209 -4.93 15.89 -1.36
N GLY A 210 -5.07 14.70 -1.95
CA GLY A 210 -5.07 14.54 -3.40
C GLY A 210 -4.54 13.19 -3.89
N LYS A 211 -4.26 13.15 -5.18
CA LYS A 211 -3.80 11.98 -5.92
C LYS A 211 -2.28 11.98 -6.04
N THR A 212 -1.62 10.93 -5.60
CA THR A 212 -0.18 10.75 -5.80
C THR A 212 0.12 10.04 -7.12
N VAL A 213 1.22 10.43 -7.75
CA VAL A 213 1.72 9.85 -8.99
C VAL A 213 1.92 8.34 -8.85
N VAL A 214 1.62 7.64 -9.94
CA VAL A 214 1.82 6.21 -10.13
C VAL A 214 2.54 5.96 -11.44
N GLY A 215 3.50 5.02 -11.46
CA GLY A 215 4.05 4.53 -12.74
C GLY A 215 2.93 3.92 -13.58
N ALA A 216 2.86 4.26 -14.87
CA ALA A 216 1.70 4.02 -15.72
C ALA A 216 1.11 2.61 -15.57
N LEU A 217 -0.19 2.54 -15.30
CA LEU A 217 -0.94 1.28 -15.08
C LEU A 217 -0.34 0.39 -13.98
N GLY A 218 0.31 1.01 -12.98
CA GLY A 218 0.92 0.28 -11.87
C GLY A 218 2.28 -0.32 -12.18
N TYR A 219 2.97 0.08 -13.26
CA TYR A 219 4.27 -0.47 -13.66
C TYR A 219 5.39 0.58 -13.60
N GLY A 220 6.53 0.22 -12.99
CA GLY A 220 7.70 1.11 -12.89
C GLY A 220 7.39 2.43 -12.18
N ASP A 221 8.16 3.48 -12.45
CA ASP A 221 8.02 4.82 -11.82
C ASP A 221 7.80 5.96 -12.83
N VAL A 222 7.61 5.62 -14.11
CA VAL A 222 7.37 6.57 -15.21
C VAL A 222 5.89 6.61 -15.55
N TRP A 223 5.36 7.81 -15.73
CA TRP A 223 3.96 8.08 -16.07
C TRP A 223 3.87 9.13 -17.18
N HIS A 224 2.68 9.41 -17.70
CA HIS A 224 2.52 10.38 -18.80
C HIS A 224 3.07 11.78 -18.46
N GLY A 225 3.01 12.18 -17.19
CA GLY A 225 3.53 13.46 -16.69
C GLY A 225 5.00 13.46 -16.28
N GLY A 226 5.75 12.37 -16.48
CA GLY A 226 7.19 12.29 -16.18
C GLY A 226 7.56 11.19 -15.19
N ARG A 227 8.37 11.53 -14.17
CA ARG A 227 8.84 10.58 -13.15
C ARG A 227 8.98 11.27 -11.80
N THR A 228 8.49 10.63 -10.74
CA THR A 228 8.70 11.09 -9.36
C THR A 228 10.17 10.95 -8.97
N ARG A 229 10.76 12.01 -8.43
CA ARG A 229 12.14 12.05 -7.95
C ARG A 229 12.24 11.62 -6.50
N ASN A 230 13.37 11.03 -6.12
CA ASN A 230 13.63 10.62 -4.76
C ASN A 230 13.89 11.85 -3.86
N PRO A 231 13.17 12.02 -2.73
CA PRO A 231 13.40 13.14 -1.81
C PRO A 231 14.82 13.24 -1.25
N TRP A 232 15.56 12.14 -1.19
CA TRP A 232 16.95 12.11 -0.68
C TRP A 232 17.99 12.44 -1.75
N ASN A 233 17.67 12.20 -3.02
CA ASN A 233 18.50 12.57 -4.16
C ASN A 233 17.61 12.83 -5.38
N PRO A 234 17.32 14.10 -5.73
CA PRO A 234 16.44 14.42 -6.86
C PRO A 234 16.96 13.96 -8.23
N ASP A 235 18.24 13.62 -8.37
CA ASP A 235 18.77 13.07 -9.63
C ASP A 235 18.31 11.61 -9.86
N GLU A 236 17.73 10.98 -8.85
CA GLU A 236 17.28 9.60 -8.85
C GLU A 236 15.75 9.46 -8.84
N GLY A 237 15.25 8.35 -9.37
CA GLY A 237 13.82 7.99 -9.30
C GLY A 237 13.42 7.42 -7.93
N ALA A 238 12.15 7.60 -7.58
CA ALA A 238 11.56 7.12 -6.34
C ALA A 238 11.22 5.60 -6.32
N SER A 239 11.56 4.85 -7.39
CA SER A 239 11.07 3.47 -7.60
C SER A 239 9.53 3.45 -7.70
N GLY A 240 8.91 2.28 -7.86
CA GLY A 240 7.50 2.26 -8.17
C GLY A 240 6.80 0.91 -8.03
N SER A 241 5.49 0.87 -8.29
CA SER A 241 4.69 1.96 -8.88
C SER A 241 4.04 2.94 -7.92
N SER A 242 4.11 2.76 -6.60
CA SER A 242 3.62 3.78 -5.64
C SER A 242 4.65 4.89 -5.39
N SER A 243 5.25 5.41 -6.47
CA SER A 243 6.37 6.35 -6.44
C SER A 243 6.02 7.65 -5.70
N GLY A 244 4.90 8.28 -6.08
CA GLY A 244 4.43 9.51 -5.46
C GLY A 244 4.03 9.31 -3.99
N SER A 245 3.40 8.18 -3.66
CA SER A 245 3.02 7.86 -2.27
C SER A 245 4.23 7.77 -1.34
N ALA A 246 5.30 7.10 -1.77
CA ALA A 246 6.51 6.97 -0.95
C ALA A 246 7.26 8.30 -0.83
N ALA A 247 7.42 9.03 -1.94
CA ALA A 247 8.08 10.33 -1.96
C ALA A 247 7.33 11.36 -1.10
N ALA A 248 5.99 11.41 -1.20
CA ALA A 248 5.17 12.33 -0.41
C ALA A 248 5.28 12.09 1.09
N VAL A 249 5.30 10.83 1.53
CA VAL A 249 5.45 10.49 2.96
C VAL A 249 6.85 10.83 3.45
N ALA A 250 7.88 10.47 2.69
CA ALA A 250 9.28 10.69 3.04
C ALA A 250 9.66 12.18 3.09
N ALA A 251 9.07 13.01 2.21
CA ALA A 251 9.27 14.46 2.21
C ALA A 251 8.37 15.22 3.22
N GLY A 252 7.55 14.51 4.01
CA GLY A 252 6.63 15.13 4.98
C GLY A 252 5.52 15.95 4.31
N LEU A 253 5.06 15.54 3.13
CA LEU A 253 3.98 16.22 2.39
C LEU A 253 2.57 15.79 2.85
N CYS A 254 2.48 14.70 3.62
CA CYS A 254 1.23 14.14 4.13
C CYS A 254 1.48 13.38 5.44
N GLY A 255 0.46 13.12 6.24
CA GLY A 255 0.55 12.26 7.43
C GLY A 255 0.90 10.81 7.07
N PHE A 256 0.20 10.27 6.07
CA PHE A 256 0.44 8.96 5.48
C PHE A 256 -0.07 8.93 4.03
N ALA A 257 0.23 7.87 3.29
CA ALA A 257 -0.31 7.65 1.96
C ALA A 257 -0.81 6.22 1.77
N LEU A 258 -1.69 6.02 0.80
CA LEU A 258 -1.99 4.69 0.28
C LEU A 258 -1.17 4.43 -0.98
N GLY A 259 -0.65 3.21 -1.07
CA GLY A 259 -0.10 2.63 -2.28
C GLY A 259 -0.86 1.37 -2.68
N THR A 260 -0.48 0.84 -3.84
CA THR A 260 -0.93 -0.48 -4.28
C THR A 260 0.27 -1.30 -4.70
N GLU A 261 0.18 -2.61 -4.51
CA GLU A 261 1.23 -3.55 -4.82
C GLU A 261 0.70 -4.83 -5.45
N THR A 262 1.16 -5.07 -6.67
CA THR A 262 1.10 -6.36 -7.33
C THR A 262 2.36 -7.17 -7.00
N LEU A 263 3.52 -6.59 -7.29
CA LEU A 263 4.84 -7.18 -7.05
C LEU A 263 5.84 -6.08 -6.67
N GLY A 264 6.03 -5.82 -5.38
CA GLY A 264 7.00 -4.85 -4.86
C GLY A 264 6.55 -3.38 -4.88
N SER A 265 5.44 -3.02 -5.50
CA SER A 265 5.05 -1.62 -5.73
C SER A 265 4.65 -0.78 -4.51
N ILE A 266 4.61 -1.32 -3.29
CA ILE A 266 4.58 -0.59 -2.01
C ILE A 266 5.97 -0.66 -1.37
N VAL A 267 6.52 -1.87 -1.19
CA VAL A 267 7.76 -2.06 -0.43
C VAL A 267 9.01 -1.54 -1.13
N ALA A 268 9.09 -1.62 -2.46
CA ALA A 268 10.22 -1.12 -3.24
C ALA A 268 10.32 0.41 -3.23
N PRO A 269 9.27 1.20 -3.51
CA PRO A 269 9.34 2.65 -3.36
C PRO A 269 9.49 3.08 -1.90
N ALA A 270 8.90 2.35 -0.93
CA ALA A 270 9.14 2.62 0.49
C ALA A 270 10.62 2.48 0.87
N ALA A 271 11.25 1.36 0.51
CA ALA A 271 12.69 1.14 0.72
C ALA A 271 13.55 2.20 0.02
N ARG A 272 13.17 2.60 -1.20
CA ARG A 272 13.89 3.60 -1.99
C ARG A 272 13.85 5.00 -1.39
N CYS A 273 12.70 5.40 -0.85
CA CYS A 273 12.48 6.73 -0.28
C CYS A 273 12.65 6.78 1.24
N GLY A 274 13.00 5.68 1.90
CA GLY A 274 13.14 5.65 3.36
C GLY A 274 11.80 5.81 4.11
N ALA A 275 10.70 5.36 3.51
CA ALA A 275 9.39 5.27 4.18
C ALA A 275 9.15 3.85 4.71
N VAL A 276 8.19 3.70 5.62
CA VAL A 276 7.67 2.40 6.04
C VAL A 276 6.51 2.02 5.11
N GLY A 277 6.62 0.89 4.43
CA GLY A 277 5.56 0.37 3.56
C GLY A 277 5.06 -0.99 4.03
N LEU A 278 3.74 -1.14 4.16
CA LEU A 278 3.12 -2.42 4.53
C LEU A 278 2.34 -3.00 3.36
N ARG A 279 2.81 -4.14 2.82
CA ARG A 279 2.02 -5.00 1.94
C ARG A 279 1.20 -5.97 2.83
N PRO A 280 -0.12 -5.80 2.98
CA PRO A 280 -0.90 -6.66 3.86
C PRO A 280 -1.11 -8.05 3.25
N SER A 281 -1.61 -8.97 4.07
CA SER A 281 -2.15 -10.25 3.60
C SER A 281 -3.22 -10.04 2.52
N PHE A 282 -3.31 -10.97 1.59
CA PHE A 282 -4.40 -10.98 0.61
C PHE A 282 -5.77 -11.06 1.30
N GLY A 283 -6.79 -10.41 0.73
CA GLY A 283 -8.14 -10.32 1.32
C GLY A 283 -8.26 -9.38 2.52
N ARG A 284 -7.14 -8.86 3.07
CA ARG A 284 -7.16 -8.01 4.27
C ARG A 284 -7.83 -6.65 4.04
N ILE A 285 -7.60 -6.05 2.87
CA ILE A 285 -8.14 -4.76 2.46
C ILE A 285 -8.87 -4.96 1.14
N ALA A 286 -10.13 -4.52 1.10
CA ALA A 286 -10.97 -4.56 -0.09
C ALA A 286 -10.42 -3.68 -1.21
N ARG A 287 -10.55 -4.15 -2.45
CA ARG A 287 -9.97 -3.55 -3.67
C ARG A 287 -11.01 -2.96 -4.61
N THR A 288 -12.28 -2.98 -4.22
CA THR A 288 -13.37 -2.37 -5.00
C THR A 288 -13.14 -0.88 -5.23
N GLY A 289 -13.20 -0.48 -6.50
CA GLY A 289 -12.87 0.87 -6.95
C GLY A 289 -11.37 1.14 -7.09
N VAL A 290 -10.52 0.11 -7.14
CA VAL A 290 -9.09 0.24 -7.44
C VAL A 290 -8.80 -0.44 -8.77
N MET A 291 -8.01 0.19 -9.63
CA MET A 291 -7.63 -0.37 -10.93
C MET A 291 -6.98 -1.75 -10.73
N PRO A 292 -7.52 -2.83 -11.34
CA PRO A 292 -6.90 -4.13 -11.30
C PRO A 292 -5.69 -4.16 -12.25
N LEU A 293 -4.58 -4.72 -11.78
CA LEU A 293 -3.44 -5.08 -12.63
C LEU A 293 -3.31 -6.61 -12.71
N CYS A 294 -3.21 -7.27 -11.55
CA CYS A 294 -3.29 -8.72 -11.45
C CYS A 294 -4.08 -9.06 -10.19
N PRO A 295 -5.39 -9.36 -10.30
CA PRO A 295 -6.27 -9.54 -9.15
C PRO A 295 -5.78 -10.56 -8.12
N SER A 296 -5.08 -11.63 -8.51
CA SER A 296 -4.54 -12.58 -7.52
C SER A 296 -3.37 -12.01 -6.71
N LEU A 297 -2.71 -10.96 -7.18
CA LEU A 297 -1.50 -10.36 -6.61
C LEU A 297 -1.66 -8.93 -6.09
N ASP A 298 -2.72 -8.22 -6.47
CA ASP A 298 -2.96 -6.83 -6.07
C ASP A 298 -3.34 -6.71 -4.59
N ARG A 299 -2.65 -5.82 -3.87
CA ARG A 299 -2.95 -5.41 -2.50
C ARG A 299 -2.89 -3.89 -2.41
N ILE A 300 -3.72 -3.33 -1.53
CA ILE A 300 -3.64 -1.92 -1.15
C ILE A 300 -2.98 -1.88 0.21
N GLY A 301 -2.12 -0.89 0.48
CA GLY A 301 -1.45 -0.82 1.77
C GLY A 301 -0.93 0.58 2.09
N PRO A 302 -0.71 0.86 3.39
CA PRO A 302 -0.23 2.15 3.84
C PRO A 302 1.27 2.31 3.59
N LEU A 303 1.65 3.55 3.30
CA LEU A 303 3.01 4.08 3.43
C LEU A 303 3.00 5.14 4.52
N CYS A 304 3.89 5.03 5.50
CA CYS A 304 3.97 5.89 6.67
C CYS A 304 5.43 6.23 7.00
N ARG A 305 5.65 7.18 7.91
CA ARG A 305 7.00 7.46 8.48
C ARG A 305 7.34 6.55 9.66
N ASP A 306 6.32 6.07 10.37
CA ASP A 306 6.46 5.22 11.54
C ASP A 306 5.75 3.86 11.34
N ILE A 307 6.27 2.82 11.98
CA ILE A 307 5.72 1.46 11.90
C ILE A 307 4.33 1.39 12.55
N ALA A 308 4.13 2.04 13.70
CA ALA A 308 2.85 2.03 14.40
C ALA A 308 1.74 2.67 13.58
N ASP A 309 2.06 3.69 12.79
CA ASP A 309 1.10 4.34 11.89
C ASP A 309 0.59 3.37 10.81
N THR A 310 1.42 2.43 10.33
CA THR A 310 0.95 1.42 9.36
C THR A 310 -0.12 0.51 9.95
N ALA A 311 0.00 0.13 11.23
CA ALA A 311 -1.01 -0.65 11.92
C ALA A 311 -2.29 0.15 12.15
N LEU A 312 -2.17 1.43 12.47
CA LEU A 312 -3.32 2.33 12.63
C LEU A 312 -4.11 2.49 11.32
N VAL A 313 -3.41 2.77 10.21
CA VAL A 313 -4.05 2.91 8.90
C VAL A 313 -4.63 1.56 8.43
N LEU A 314 -3.91 0.46 8.63
CA LEU A 314 -4.42 -0.88 8.32
C LEU A 314 -5.72 -1.17 9.08
N ALA A 315 -5.81 -0.81 10.36
CA ALA A 315 -7.01 -1.04 11.16
C ALA A 315 -8.23 -0.26 10.62
N ALA A 316 -8.04 0.98 10.15
CA ALA A 316 -9.11 1.76 9.51
C ALA A 316 -9.56 1.17 8.16
N LEU A 317 -8.67 0.46 7.47
CA LEU A 317 -8.93 -0.14 6.16
C LEU A 317 -9.40 -1.59 6.22
N ASN A 318 -9.23 -2.27 7.35
CA ASN A 318 -9.53 -3.69 7.51
C ASN A 318 -11.03 -3.97 7.36
N GLY A 319 -11.37 -5.13 6.80
CA GLY A 319 -12.74 -5.67 6.78
C GLY A 319 -13.22 -6.08 5.39
N ALA A 320 -14.14 -7.04 5.36
CA ALA A 320 -14.76 -7.56 4.15
C ALA A 320 -15.53 -6.48 3.40
N ASP A 321 -15.62 -6.62 2.09
CA ASP A 321 -16.49 -5.82 1.23
C ASP A 321 -17.23 -6.76 0.27
N PRO A 322 -18.57 -6.69 0.15
CA PRO A 322 -19.32 -7.56 -0.77
C PRO A 322 -18.91 -7.41 -2.25
N GLY A 323 -18.30 -6.28 -2.63
CA GLY A 323 -17.81 -6.02 -3.97
C GLY A 323 -16.37 -6.51 -4.22
N ASP A 324 -15.71 -7.14 -3.23
CA ASP A 324 -14.41 -7.78 -3.38
C ASP A 324 -14.47 -9.21 -2.82
N PRO A 325 -14.47 -10.25 -3.67
CA PRO A 325 -14.60 -11.63 -3.22
C PRO A 325 -13.33 -12.20 -2.58
N SER A 326 -12.23 -11.44 -2.44
CA SER A 326 -10.99 -11.96 -1.83
C SER A 326 -10.96 -12.05 -0.32
#